data_AF-A0A948D305-F1
#
_entry.id   AF-A0A948D305-F1
#
_cell.length_a   1.000
_cell.length_b   1.000
_cell.length_c   1.000
_cell.angle_alpha   90.00
_cell.angle_beta   90.00
_cell.angle_gamma   90.00
#
_symmetry.space_group_name_H-M   'P 1'
#
loop_
_entity.id
_entity.type
_entity.pdbx_description
1 polymer ?
#
loop_
_entity_poly.entity_id
_entity_poly.type
_entity_poly.pdbx_seq_one_letter_code
_entity_poly.pdbx_strand_id
1 'polypeptide(L)' 'SKNDRSHCFWYDALVRSIVDERSVFRFMEYIHSNPFNKKCELVKDRSEYKYSSACYYDSGIQSIIEVDDVREEC' A
#
# COMPACT_ATOMS: atom_id res chain seq x y z
N SER A 1 -17.46 16.25 23.20
CA SER A 1 -17.66 15.38 24.39
C SER A 1 -16.62 14.27 24.34
N LYS A 2 -15.95 13.93 25.45
CA LYS A 2 -14.90 12.88 25.49
C LYS A 2 -15.43 11.45 25.27
N ASN A 3 -16.73 11.27 25.00
CA ASN A 3 -17.41 9.97 24.90
C ASN A 3 -17.79 9.49 23.48
N ASP A 4 -17.53 10.24 22.40
CA ASP A 4 -17.85 9.77 21.03
C ASP A 4 -16.82 8.81 20.41
N ARG A 5 -15.66 8.64 21.04
CA ARG A 5 -14.59 7.77 20.52
C ARG A 5 -14.78 6.29 20.84
N SER A 6 -15.74 5.91 21.70
CA SER A 6 -15.94 4.50 22.10
C SER A 6 -16.38 3.61 20.94
N HIS A 7 -16.95 4.19 19.88
CA HIS A 7 -17.35 3.50 18.66
C HIS A 7 -16.62 4.04 17.41
N CYS A 8 -15.56 4.83 17.60
CA CYS A 8 -14.75 5.30 16.49
C CYS A 8 -13.80 4.18 16.05
N PHE A 9 -14.09 3.55 14.91
CA PHE A 9 -13.21 2.56 14.30
C PHE A 9 -11.90 3.17 13.80
N TRP A 10 -11.92 4.46 13.44
CA TRP A 10 -10.79 5.14 12.83
C TRP A 10 -9.78 5.60 13.89
N TYR A 11 -8.51 5.37 13.58
CA TYR A 11 -7.35 5.93 14.30
C TYR A 11 -6.80 7.12 13.51
N ASP A 12 -6.05 7.99 14.20
CA ASP A 12 -5.37 9.11 13.54
C ASP A 12 -4.39 8.59 12.48
N ALA A 13 -4.46 9.15 11.27
CA ALA A 13 -3.64 8.71 10.15
C ALA A 13 -2.18 9.12 10.32
N LEU A 14 -1.26 8.22 9.97
CA LEU A 14 0.16 8.56 9.88
C LEU A 14 0.44 9.21 8.52
N VAL A 15 0.68 10.51 8.51
CA VAL A 15 0.97 11.28 7.29
C VAL A 15 2.47 11.55 7.18
N ARG A 16 3.04 11.37 5.98
CA ARG A 16 4.44 11.68 5.66
C ARG A 16 4.54 12.38 4.31
N SER A 17 5.29 13.47 4.25
CA SER A 17 5.64 14.11 2.98
C SER A 17 6.69 13.29 2.24
N ILE A 18 6.46 13.09 0.94
CA ILE A 18 7.45 12.49 0.04
C ILE A 18 8.00 13.62 -0.83
N VAL A 19 9.31 13.81 -0.80
CA VAL A 19 9.99 14.97 -1.42
C VAL A 19 10.96 14.58 -2.53
N ASP A 20 11.14 13.28 -2.75
CA ASP A 20 12.04 12.74 -3.75
C ASP A 20 11.48 11.42 -4.30
N GLU A 21 11.76 11.17 -5.57
CA GLU A 21 11.32 9.98 -6.31
C GLU A 21 11.78 8.68 -5.63
N ARG A 22 13.03 8.64 -5.16
CA ARG A 22 13.58 7.44 -4.50
C ARG A 22 12.77 7.07 -3.25
N SER A 23 12.30 8.05 -2.50
CA SER A 23 11.40 7.83 -1.36
C SER A 23 10.07 7.24 -1.80
N VAL A 24 9.52 7.63 -2.96
CA VAL A 24 8.28 7.06 -3.50
C VAL A 24 8.43 5.55 -3.71
N PHE A 25 9.45 5.11 -4.45
CA PHE A 25 9.68 3.70 -4.71
C PHE A 25 9.96 2.88 -3.44
N ARG A 26 10.66 3.48 -2.45
CA ARG A 26 10.86 2.83 -1.14
C ARG A 26 9.54 2.61 -0.39
N PHE A 27 8.62 3.58 -0.44
CA PHE A 27 7.31 3.43 0.21
C PHE A 27 6.42 2.45 -0.56
N MET A 28 6.46 2.43 -1.88
CA MET A 28 5.79 1.43 -2.70
C MET A 28 6.23 0.01 -2.33
N GLU A 29 7.54 -0.23 -2.26
CA GLU A 29 8.11 -1.50 -1.84
C GLU A 29 7.63 -1.92 -0.44
N TYR A 30 7.62 -0.97 0.51
CA TYR A 30 7.12 -1.22 1.86
C TYR A 30 5.63 -1.61 1.88
N ILE A 31 4.79 -0.87 1.13
CA ILE A 31 3.35 -1.11 1.07
C ILE A 31 3.06 -2.45 0.40
N HIS A 32 3.69 -2.74 -0.74
CA HIS A 32 3.50 -3.99 -1.48
C HIS A 32 3.94 -5.20 -0.68
N SER A 33 4.97 -5.07 0.15
CA SER A 33 5.46 -6.19 0.97
C SER A 33 4.64 -6.43 2.25
N ASN A 34 3.72 -5.53 2.64
CA ASN A 34 2.92 -5.69 3.87
C ASN A 34 2.05 -6.96 3.90
N PRO A 35 1.31 -7.33 2.84
CA PRO A 35 0.47 -8.53 2.84
C PRO A 35 1.25 -9.84 2.98
N PHE A 36 2.51 -9.88 2.55
CA PHE A 36 3.38 -11.06 2.59
C PHE A 36 4.27 -11.13 3.85
N ASN A 37 4.50 -10.00 4.53
CA ASN A 37 5.40 -9.95 5.68
C ASN A 37 4.92 -10.88 6.83
N LYS A 38 5.86 -11.46 7.58
CA LYS A 38 5.66 -12.42 8.68
C LYS A 38 4.66 -11.99 9.77
N LYS A 39 4.30 -10.71 9.84
CA LYS A 39 3.31 -10.19 10.78
C LYS A 39 1.87 -10.35 10.30
N CYS A 40 1.63 -10.37 8.99
CA CYS A 40 0.30 -10.45 8.39
C CYS A 40 0.13 -11.78 7.64
N GLU A 41 1.11 -12.15 6.82
CA GLU A 41 1.18 -13.40 6.04
C GLU A 41 -0.15 -13.79 5.36
N LEU A 42 -0.82 -12.81 4.76
CA LEU A 42 -2.11 -12.97 4.08
C LEU A 42 -1.99 -13.74 2.76
N VAL A 43 -0.80 -13.70 2.15
CA VAL A 43 -0.46 -14.33 0.86
C VAL A 43 0.97 -14.87 0.89
N LYS A 44 1.30 -15.78 -0.03
CA LYS A 44 2.65 -16.36 -0.14
C LYS A 44 3.54 -15.60 -1.11
N ASP A 45 2.92 -14.87 -2.03
CA ASP A 45 3.59 -13.89 -2.86
C ASP A 45 2.80 -12.58 -2.84
N ARG A 46 3.50 -11.44 -2.80
CA ARG A 46 2.84 -10.13 -2.67
C ARG A 46 1.97 -9.77 -3.88
N SER A 47 2.27 -10.32 -5.06
CA SER A 47 1.47 -10.13 -6.28
C SER A 47 0.12 -10.86 -6.21
N GLU A 48 -0.03 -11.87 -5.34
CA GLU A 48 -1.30 -12.59 -5.14
C GLU A 48 -2.32 -11.75 -4.36
N TYR A 49 -1.87 -10.69 -3.67
CA TYR A 49 -2.77 -9.85 -2.88
C TYR A 49 -3.57 -8.91 -3.77
N LYS A 50 -4.78 -9.34 -4.11
CA LYS A 50 -5.68 -8.67 -5.05
C LYS A 50 -5.95 -7.20 -4.71
N TYR A 51 -5.94 -6.81 -3.44
CA TYR A 51 -6.23 -5.43 -3.02
C TYR A 51 -4.99 -4.52 -3.00
N SER A 52 -4.03 -4.79 -3.89
CA SER A 52 -2.80 -4.01 -4.05
C SER A 52 -2.48 -3.85 -5.54
N SER A 53 -1.67 -2.84 -5.86
CA SER A 53 -1.08 -2.64 -7.18
C SER A 53 0.18 -3.50 -7.40
N ALA A 54 0.62 -4.30 -6.43
CA ALA A 54 1.85 -5.11 -6.52
C ALA A 54 1.91 -5.99 -7.79
N CYS A 55 0.81 -6.64 -8.18
CA CYS A 55 0.77 -7.49 -9.38
C CYS A 55 1.04 -6.72 -10.68
N TYR A 56 0.64 -5.45 -10.74
CA TYR A 56 0.87 -4.59 -11.90
C TYR A 56 2.35 -4.28 -12.04
N TYR A 57 3.02 -3.90 -10.94
CA TYR A 57 4.44 -3.56 -10.96
C TYR A 57 5.36 -4.79 -11.08
N ASP A 58 5.03 -5.89 -10.41
CA ASP A 58 5.90 -7.07 -10.35
C ASP A 58 5.74 -8.00 -11.55
N SER A 59 4.53 -8.09 -12.11
CA SER A 59 4.20 -9.09 -13.13
C SER A 59 3.53 -8.52 -14.38
N GLY A 60 3.28 -7.20 -14.43
CA GLY A 60 2.57 -6.56 -15.55
C GLY A 60 1.10 -6.98 -15.65
N ILE A 61 0.55 -7.62 -14.61
CA ILE A 61 -0.82 -8.10 -14.60
C ILE A 61 -1.74 -6.97 -14.17
N GLN A 62 -2.80 -6.73 -14.93
CA GLN A 62 -3.82 -5.74 -14.60
C GLN A 62 -4.38 -5.99 -13.19
N SER A 63 -4.24 -4.99 -12.31
CA SER A 63 -4.83 -5.02 -10.98
C SER A 63 -6.36 -4.87 -11.06
N ILE A 64 -7.06 -5.33 -10.02
CA ILE A 64 -8.51 -5.09 -9.87
C ILE A 64 -8.82 -3.62 -9.56
N ILE A 65 -7.83 -2.87 -9.09
CA ILE A 65 -7.89 -1.42 -8.94
C ILE A 65 -7.22 -0.77 -10.14
N GLU A 66 -7.70 0.41 -10.51
CA GLU A 66 -7.00 1.28 -11.44
C GLU A 66 -5.66 1.71 -10.82
N VAL A 67 -4.62 1.78 -11.65
CA VAL A 67 -3.26 2.12 -11.23
C VAL A 67 -2.79 3.30 -12.04
N ASP A 68 -2.61 4.43 -11.36
CA ASP A 68 -1.80 5.53 -11.88
C ASP A 68 -0.33 5.11 -11.76
N ASP A 69 0.34 4.95 -12.91
CA ASP A 69 1.70 4.47 -12.94
C ASP A 69 2.68 5.57 -12.52
N VAL A 70 3.29 5.39 -11.35
CA VAL A 70 4.25 6.35 -10.81
C VAL A 70 5.48 6.53 -11.69
N ARG A 71 5.77 5.57 -12.59
CA ARG A 71 6.87 5.65 -13.56
C ARG A 71 6.58 6.62 -14.69
N GLU A 72 5.32 7.03 -14.89
CA GLU A 72 4.91 7.98 -15.93
C GLU A 72 4.88 9.43 -15.42
N GLU A 73 4.92 9.62 -14.11
CA GLU A 73 4.76 10.91 -13.43
C GLU A 73 6.08 11.52 -12.90
N CYS A 74 7.20 10.80 -13.01
CA CYS A 74 8.52 11.21 -12.49
C CYS A 74 9.50 11.61 -13.61
#